data_AF-A0A3R9LP41-F1
#
_entry.id   AF-A0A3R9LP41-F1
#
_cell.length_a   1.000
_cell.length_b   1.000
_cell.length_c   1.000
_cell.angle_alpha   90.00
_cell.angle_beta   90.00
_cell.angle_gamma   90.00
#
_symmetry.space_group_name_H-M   'P 1'
#
loop_
_entity.id
_entity.type
_entity.pdbx_description
1 polymer ?
#
loop_
_entity_poly.entity_id
_entity_poly.type
_entity_poly.pdbx_seq_one_letter_code
_entity_poly.pdbx_strand_id
1 'polypeptide(L)'
;MTTIKEIKELLATVKELDNPLFLEFEKDPRSGVQKEINKRKKAIQAELDEDLRLETMLSYEKELYQQGLTLIAGVDEVGRGPLAGPVIAAAVILPKNCKIRGLNDSKKIPKKKHLEIYQTVQDQALAIGIGIKDNHIIDQVNIYEATKLAMKEAISQLSPQPEHLLIDAMKLELPISQTSIIKGDANSLSIAAASIVAKVTRDELMKEYDNQYPGYDFTANAGYGTAKHLEGLEKLGVTPIHRTSFEPVKTLVSTKKDK
;
A
#
# COMPACT_ATOMS: atom_id res chain seq x y z
N MET A 1 -36.16 -31.29 13.68
CA MET A 1 -35.64 -30.86 12.37
C MET A 1 -34.77 -29.64 12.63
N THR A 2 -33.48 -29.71 12.36
CA THR A 2 -32.54 -28.61 12.61
C THR A 2 -32.98 -27.36 11.85
N THR A 3 -33.03 -26.22 12.51
CA THR A 3 -33.41 -24.95 11.90
C THR A 3 -32.33 -24.49 10.91
N ILE A 4 -32.70 -23.64 9.95
CA ILE A 4 -31.72 -23.03 9.03
C ILE A 4 -30.67 -22.22 9.82
N LYS A 5 -31.06 -21.61 10.94
CA LYS A 5 -30.17 -20.85 11.81
C LYS A 5 -29.08 -21.73 12.44
N GLU A 6 -29.47 -22.87 13.02
CA GLU A 6 -28.53 -23.85 13.60
C GLU A 6 -27.60 -24.43 12.52
N ILE A 7 -28.12 -24.75 11.32
CA ILE A 7 -27.28 -25.22 10.21
C ILE A 7 -26.26 -24.16 9.80
N LYS A 8 -26.66 -22.89 9.73
CA LYS A 8 -25.75 -21.79 9.43
C LYS A 8 -24.65 -21.64 10.47
N GLU A 9 -24.97 -21.79 11.76
CA GLU A 9 -24.00 -21.75 12.85
C GLU A 9 -23.01 -22.92 12.75
N LEU A 10 -23.48 -24.14 12.43
CA LEU A 10 -22.61 -25.30 12.19
C LEU A 10 -21.73 -25.09 10.96
N LEU A 11 -22.28 -24.62 9.84
CA LEU A 11 -21.52 -24.32 8.62
C LEU A 11 -20.44 -23.24 8.83
N ALA A 12 -20.66 -22.28 9.74
CA ALA A 12 -19.65 -21.27 10.05
C ALA A 12 -18.37 -21.87 10.65
N THR A 13 -18.45 -23.06 11.26
CA THR A 13 -17.28 -23.77 11.83
C THR A 13 -16.48 -24.55 10.80
N VAL A 14 -17.07 -24.86 9.64
CA VAL A 14 -16.45 -25.65 8.57
C VAL A 14 -15.36 -24.83 7.89
N LYS A 15 -14.13 -25.33 7.79
CA LYS A 15 -12.98 -24.62 7.18
C LYS A 15 -12.49 -25.20 5.85
N GLU A 16 -12.87 -26.43 5.53
CA GLU A 16 -12.36 -27.18 4.38
C GLU A 16 -13.53 -27.58 3.46
N LEU A 17 -13.28 -27.63 2.14
CA LEU A 17 -14.32 -27.89 1.14
C LEU A 17 -14.80 -29.35 1.11
N ASP A 18 -13.95 -30.27 1.54
CA ASP A 18 -14.21 -31.72 1.64
C ASP A 18 -14.82 -32.12 2.99
N ASN A 19 -15.16 -31.15 3.84
CA ASN A 19 -15.73 -31.43 5.16
C ASN A 19 -17.04 -32.26 5.05
N PRO A 20 -17.17 -33.38 5.78
CA PRO A 20 -18.33 -34.27 5.70
C PRO A 20 -19.69 -33.61 6.00
N LEU A 21 -19.70 -32.52 6.79
CA LEU A 21 -20.94 -31.78 7.09
C LEU A 21 -21.61 -31.20 5.84
N PHE A 22 -20.84 -30.92 4.78
CA PHE A 22 -21.44 -30.53 3.50
C PHE A 22 -22.26 -31.67 2.90
N LEU A 23 -21.73 -32.89 2.87
CA LEU A 23 -22.44 -34.07 2.34
C LEU A 23 -23.69 -34.41 3.17
N GLU A 24 -23.65 -34.15 4.48
CA GLU A 24 -24.78 -34.35 5.36
C GLU A 24 -25.89 -33.33 5.09
N PHE A 25 -25.57 -32.04 5.06
CA PHE A 25 -26.56 -30.99 4.86
C PHE A 25 -27.03 -30.85 3.41
N GLU A 26 -26.26 -31.30 2.42
CA GLU A 26 -26.71 -31.35 1.02
C GLU A 26 -27.92 -32.25 0.81
N LYS A 27 -28.17 -33.21 1.71
CA LYS A 27 -29.38 -34.05 1.70
C LYS A 27 -30.65 -33.26 2.08
N ASP A 28 -30.53 -32.08 2.66
CA ASP A 28 -31.66 -31.25 3.06
C ASP A 28 -32.18 -30.40 1.88
N PRO A 29 -33.38 -30.66 1.33
CA PRO A 29 -33.84 -30.02 0.11
C PRO A 29 -34.27 -28.56 0.31
N ARG A 30 -34.32 -28.05 1.56
CA ARG A 30 -34.79 -26.69 1.82
C ARG A 30 -33.88 -25.68 1.12
N SER A 31 -34.46 -24.84 0.28
CA SER A 31 -33.72 -23.84 -0.51
C SER A 31 -32.86 -22.90 0.35
N GLY A 32 -33.29 -22.60 1.58
CA GLY A 32 -32.50 -21.83 2.54
C GLY A 32 -31.24 -22.54 3.01
N VAL A 33 -31.29 -23.86 3.25
CA VAL A 33 -30.14 -24.67 3.64
C VAL A 33 -29.13 -24.76 2.49
N GLN A 34 -29.63 -25.07 1.29
CA GLN A 34 -28.81 -25.14 0.07
C GLN A 34 -28.11 -23.80 -0.24
N LYS A 35 -28.77 -22.67 0.03
CA LYS A 35 -28.16 -21.33 -0.09
C LYS A 35 -27.02 -21.12 0.91
N GLU A 36 -27.19 -21.49 2.18
CA GLU A 36 -26.14 -21.34 3.19
C GLU A 36 -24.94 -22.27 2.94
N ILE A 37 -25.16 -23.51 2.46
CA ILE A 37 -24.10 -24.42 2.03
C ILE A 37 -23.26 -23.79 0.91
N ASN A 38 -23.92 -23.37 -0.18
CA ASN A 38 -23.25 -22.75 -1.32
C ASN A 38 -22.50 -21.47 -0.92
N LYS A 39 -23.09 -20.67 -0.03
CA LYS A 39 -22.44 -19.47 0.51
C LYS A 39 -21.17 -19.82 1.28
N ARG A 40 -21.19 -20.83 2.15
CA ARG A 40 -19.99 -21.24 2.90
C ARG A 40 -18.93 -21.84 1.99
N LYS A 41 -19.29 -22.72 1.05
CA LYS A 41 -18.35 -23.27 0.06
C LYS A 41 -17.66 -22.15 -0.75
N LYS A 42 -18.43 -21.19 -1.27
CA LYS A 42 -17.87 -20.02 -1.97
C LYS A 42 -16.95 -19.19 -1.08
N ALA A 43 -17.29 -19.01 0.19
CA ALA A 43 -16.43 -18.31 1.13
C ALA A 43 -15.09 -19.06 1.33
N ILE A 44 -15.12 -20.37 1.62
CA ILE A 44 -13.90 -21.17 1.77
C ILE A 44 -13.05 -21.13 0.49
N GLN A 45 -13.66 -21.27 -0.69
CA GLN A 45 -12.93 -21.18 -1.96
C GLN A 45 -12.24 -19.81 -2.13
N ALA A 46 -12.94 -18.72 -1.83
CA ALA A 46 -12.35 -17.38 -1.89
C ALA A 46 -11.20 -17.20 -0.88
N GLU A 47 -11.27 -17.85 0.28
CA GLU A 47 -10.19 -17.86 1.27
C GLU A 47 -8.95 -18.62 0.76
N LEU A 48 -9.15 -19.75 0.08
CA LEU A 48 -8.07 -20.54 -0.55
C LEU A 48 -7.43 -19.80 -1.73
N ASP A 49 -8.25 -19.21 -2.60
CA ASP A 49 -7.77 -18.44 -3.76
C ASP A 49 -6.92 -17.24 -3.31
N GLU A 50 -7.33 -16.59 -2.22
CA GLU A 50 -6.58 -15.48 -1.63
C GLU A 50 -5.25 -15.94 -1.02
N ASP A 51 -5.24 -17.07 -0.29
CA ASP A 51 -3.98 -17.60 0.26
C ASP A 51 -2.99 -17.99 -0.84
N LEU A 52 -3.48 -18.58 -1.94
CA LEU A 52 -2.67 -18.91 -3.11
C LEU A 52 -2.14 -17.65 -3.82
N ARG A 53 -2.95 -16.60 -3.90
CA ARG A 53 -2.51 -15.32 -4.47
C ARG A 53 -1.40 -14.70 -3.63
N LEU A 54 -1.57 -14.66 -2.31
CA LEU A 54 -0.56 -14.13 -1.39
C LEU A 54 0.72 -14.99 -1.39
N GLU A 55 0.57 -16.31 -1.48
CA GLU A 55 1.67 -17.25 -1.67
C GLU A 55 2.48 -16.93 -2.93
N THR A 56 1.80 -16.65 -4.04
CA THR A 56 2.44 -16.28 -5.30
C THR A 56 3.20 -14.95 -5.19
N MET A 57 2.61 -13.97 -4.50
CA MET A 57 3.27 -12.68 -4.21
C MET A 57 4.44 -12.79 -3.22
N LEU A 58 4.65 -13.93 -2.57
CA LEU A 58 5.78 -14.14 -1.66
C LEU A 58 6.96 -14.85 -2.36
N SER A 59 6.90 -15.01 -3.69
CA SER A 59 7.90 -15.75 -4.47
C SER A 59 9.31 -15.19 -4.31
N TYR A 60 9.49 -13.88 -4.45
CA TYR A 60 10.80 -13.21 -4.28
C TYR A 60 11.35 -13.38 -2.87
N GLU A 61 10.52 -13.21 -1.84
CA GLU A 61 10.93 -13.40 -0.46
C GLU A 61 11.34 -14.86 -0.21
N LYS A 62 10.61 -15.83 -0.79
CA LYS A 62 10.93 -17.26 -0.66
C LYS A 62 12.25 -17.64 -1.33
N GLU A 63 12.56 -17.08 -2.48
CA GLU A 63 13.86 -17.28 -3.14
C GLU A 63 15.01 -16.80 -2.24
N LEU A 64 14.82 -15.68 -1.54
CA LEU A 64 15.81 -15.15 -0.59
C LEU A 64 15.86 -15.98 0.70
N TYR A 65 14.72 -16.48 1.20
CA TYR A 65 14.69 -17.40 2.34
C TYR A 65 15.47 -18.68 2.09
N GLN A 66 15.47 -19.20 0.85
CA GLN A 66 16.26 -20.37 0.46
C GLN A 66 17.78 -20.09 0.48
N GLN A 67 18.17 -18.82 0.37
CA GLN A 67 19.57 -18.37 0.49
C GLN A 67 19.97 -18.09 1.95
N GLY A 68 19.07 -18.34 2.92
CA GLY A 68 19.33 -18.13 4.35
C GLY A 68 19.03 -16.72 4.86
N LEU A 69 18.63 -15.80 3.99
CA LEU A 69 18.26 -14.43 4.34
C LEU A 69 16.86 -14.44 4.97
N THR A 70 16.62 -13.63 6.00
CA THR A 70 15.31 -13.59 6.68
C THR A 70 14.80 -12.17 6.93
N LEU A 71 15.70 -11.19 7.07
CA LEU A 71 15.37 -9.78 7.24
C LEU A 71 15.31 -9.10 5.86
N ILE A 72 14.20 -9.29 5.16
CA ILE A 72 13.98 -8.74 3.83
C ILE A 72 13.10 -7.48 3.97
N ALA A 73 13.60 -6.34 3.50
CA ALA A 73 12.81 -5.11 3.46
C ALA A 73 12.21 -4.90 2.07
N GLY A 74 10.89 -4.73 2.00
CA GLY A 74 10.23 -4.17 0.85
C GLY A 74 10.27 -2.64 0.90
N VAL A 75 10.48 -1.99 -0.23
CA VAL A 75 10.60 -0.53 -0.34
C VAL A 75 9.78 -0.03 -1.50
N ASP A 76 8.94 0.96 -1.25
CA ASP A 76 8.09 1.62 -2.25
C ASP A 76 7.88 3.11 -1.88
N GLU A 77 7.47 3.90 -2.87
CA GLU A 77 7.19 5.31 -2.72
C GLU A 77 5.78 5.73 -3.19
N VAL A 78 5.32 6.87 -2.68
CA VAL A 78 4.15 7.56 -3.18
C VAL A 78 4.41 9.06 -3.29
N GLY A 79 3.69 9.70 -4.20
CA GLY A 79 3.75 11.17 -4.32
C GLY A 79 4.78 11.67 -5.32
N ARG A 80 5.16 10.89 -6.32
CA ARG A 80 6.05 11.40 -7.39
C ARG A 80 5.39 12.39 -8.34
N GLY A 81 4.18 12.09 -8.80
CA GLY A 81 3.44 12.92 -9.77
C GLY A 81 2.71 14.18 -9.27
N PRO A 82 2.30 14.30 -7.99
CA PRO A 82 1.61 15.48 -7.46
C PRO A 82 2.34 16.81 -7.68
N LEU A 83 1.57 17.89 -7.81
CA LEU A 83 2.06 19.27 -7.88
C LEU A 83 2.39 19.84 -6.49
N ALA A 84 1.85 19.23 -5.43
CA ALA A 84 2.01 19.69 -4.06
C ALA A 84 2.28 18.54 -3.07
N GLY A 85 2.93 18.89 -1.96
CA GLY A 85 3.29 17.99 -0.88
C GLY A 85 4.58 17.18 -1.15
N PRO A 86 5.00 16.37 -0.17
CA PRO A 86 6.24 15.61 -0.25
C PRO A 86 6.12 14.37 -1.14
N VAL A 87 7.28 13.78 -1.43
CA VAL A 87 7.41 12.35 -1.76
C VAL A 87 7.67 11.60 -0.45
N ILE A 88 6.94 10.50 -0.26
CA ILE A 88 7.09 9.64 0.92
C ILE A 88 7.49 8.25 0.43
N ALA A 89 8.52 7.68 1.03
CA ALA A 89 8.88 6.29 0.87
C ALA A 89 8.70 5.56 2.19
N ALA A 90 8.37 4.28 2.12
CA ALA A 90 8.38 3.41 3.27
C ALA A 90 9.28 2.20 3.00
N ALA A 91 9.85 1.67 4.07
CA ALA A 91 10.55 0.39 4.08
C ALA A 91 9.91 -0.49 5.16
N VAL A 92 9.59 -1.74 4.83
CA VAL A 92 8.90 -2.66 5.73
C VAL A 92 9.57 -4.02 5.73
N ILE A 93 9.93 -4.51 6.91
CA ILE A 93 10.36 -5.89 7.13
C ILE A 93 9.20 -6.67 7.75
N LEU A 94 8.71 -7.68 7.04
CA LEU A 94 7.68 -8.59 7.54
C LEU A 94 8.31 -9.85 8.16
N PRO A 95 7.62 -10.52 9.10
CA PRO A 95 8.04 -11.85 9.55
C PRO A 95 8.10 -12.84 8.39
N LYS A 96 8.97 -13.85 8.51
CA LYS A 96 9.10 -14.91 7.52
C LYS A 96 7.74 -15.56 7.23
N ASN A 97 7.41 -15.70 5.95
CA ASN A 97 6.12 -16.25 5.47
C ASN A 97 4.87 -15.48 5.90
N CYS A 98 5.00 -14.22 6.34
CA CYS A 98 3.86 -13.40 6.71
C CYS A 98 2.96 -13.12 5.50
N LYS A 99 1.68 -13.48 5.62
CA LYS A 99 0.63 -13.21 4.63
C LYS A 99 -0.44 -12.32 5.24
N ILE A 100 -0.53 -11.08 4.77
CA ILE A 100 -1.55 -10.13 5.20
C ILE A 100 -2.72 -10.20 4.22
N ARG A 101 -3.90 -10.63 4.71
CA ARG A 101 -5.11 -10.75 3.89
C ARG A 101 -5.46 -9.42 3.22
N GLY A 102 -5.78 -9.47 1.93
CA GLY A 102 -6.14 -8.30 1.14
C GLY A 102 -4.97 -7.42 0.70
N LEU A 103 -3.73 -7.72 1.13
CA LEU A 103 -2.55 -6.99 0.70
C LEU A 103 -2.29 -7.20 -0.80
N ASN A 104 -2.09 -6.10 -1.52
CA ASN A 104 -1.97 -6.03 -2.97
C ASN A 104 -1.48 -4.61 -3.35
N ASP A 105 -1.33 -4.34 -4.65
CA ASP A 105 -1.17 -3.00 -5.22
C ASP A 105 -2.21 -2.05 -4.59
N SER A 106 -1.70 -0.95 -4.00
CA SER A 106 -2.52 0.03 -3.27
C SER A 106 -3.64 0.63 -4.13
N LYS A 107 -3.49 0.67 -5.46
CA LYS A 107 -4.51 1.15 -6.41
C LYS A 107 -5.66 0.17 -6.60
N LYS A 108 -5.42 -1.13 -6.34
CA LYS A 108 -6.45 -2.19 -6.42
C LYS A 108 -7.23 -2.37 -5.12
N ILE A 109 -6.77 -1.77 -4.04
CA ILE A 109 -7.42 -1.85 -2.74
C ILE A 109 -8.33 -0.62 -2.56
N PRO A 110 -9.61 -0.81 -2.17
CA PRO A 110 -10.48 0.31 -1.81
C PRO A 110 -9.92 1.10 -0.62
N LYS A 111 -10.01 2.44 -0.64
CA LYS A 111 -9.53 3.32 0.45
C LYS A 111 -9.96 2.88 1.86
N LYS A 112 -11.19 2.36 1.99
CA LYS A 112 -11.72 1.86 3.28
C LYS A 112 -10.88 0.72 3.88
N LYS A 113 -10.26 -0.11 3.04
CA LYS A 113 -9.42 -1.25 3.44
C LYS A 113 -7.96 -0.86 3.64
N HIS A 114 -7.51 0.29 3.13
CA HIS A 114 -6.12 0.74 3.31
C HIS A 114 -5.77 0.87 4.79
N LEU A 115 -6.66 1.46 5.60
CA LEU A 115 -6.40 1.66 7.02
C LEU A 115 -6.36 0.33 7.79
N GLU A 116 -7.24 -0.61 7.46
CA GLU A 116 -7.26 -1.96 8.07
C GLU A 116 -5.96 -2.72 7.76
N ILE A 117 -5.52 -2.69 6.50
CA ILE A 117 -4.27 -3.34 6.07
C ILE A 117 -3.06 -2.62 6.68
N TYR A 118 -3.06 -1.29 6.69
CA TYR A 118 -2.01 -0.50 7.33
C TYR A 118 -1.85 -0.84 8.80
N GLN A 119 -2.96 -0.94 9.54
CA GLN A 119 -2.92 -1.36 10.95
C GLN A 119 -2.36 -2.78 11.08
N THR A 120 -2.79 -3.70 10.22
CA THR A 120 -2.27 -5.08 10.23
C THR A 120 -0.76 -5.12 9.93
N VAL A 121 -0.27 -4.28 9.01
CA VAL A 121 1.17 -4.15 8.73
C VAL A 121 1.89 -3.60 9.96
N GLN A 122 1.37 -2.57 10.62
CA GLN A 122 1.97 -2.04 11.86
C GLN A 122 2.04 -3.08 12.97
N ASP A 123 1.00 -3.89 13.14
CA ASP A 123 0.92 -4.89 14.20
C ASP A 123 1.83 -6.09 13.96
N GLN A 124 2.08 -6.44 12.68
CA GLN A 124 2.82 -7.66 12.32
C GLN A 124 4.26 -7.42 11.87
N ALA A 125 4.58 -6.23 11.34
CA ALA A 125 5.92 -5.95 10.82
C ALA A 125 6.98 -6.01 11.92
N LEU A 126 8.14 -6.55 11.57
CA LEU A 126 9.32 -6.56 12.44
C LEU A 126 9.94 -5.16 12.54
N ALA A 127 9.89 -4.40 11.45
CA ALA A 127 10.36 -3.02 11.39
C ALA A 127 9.65 -2.25 10.28
N ILE A 128 9.40 -0.97 10.53
CA ILE A 128 8.86 -0.02 9.56
C ILE A 128 9.70 1.25 9.65
N GLY A 129 10.17 1.74 8.50
CA GLY A 129 10.83 3.03 8.38
C GLY A 129 10.11 3.90 7.36
N ILE A 130 10.10 5.22 7.58
CA ILE A 130 9.39 6.19 6.74
C ILE A 130 10.34 7.34 6.40
N GLY A 131 10.56 7.55 5.11
CA GLY A 131 11.33 8.69 4.61
C GLY A 131 10.43 9.70 3.94
N ILE A 132 10.65 10.98 4.23
CA ILE A 132 9.84 12.09 3.73
C ILE A 132 10.78 13.14 3.16
N LYS A 133 10.58 13.49 1.89
CA LYS A 133 11.28 14.61 1.24
C LYS A 133 10.27 15.62 0.74
N ASP A 134 10.34 16.82 1.30
CA ASP A 134 9.44 17.92 0.99
C ASP A 134 9.64 18.48 -0.42
N ASN A 135 8.77 19.42 -0.79
CA ASN A 135 8.83 20.07 -2.09
C ASN A 135 10.13 20.87 -2.29
N HIS A 136 10.77 21.39 -1.24
CA HIS A 136 12.04 22.10 -1.36
C HIS A 136 13.17 21.18 -1.81
N ILE A 137 13.29 19.99 -1.19
CA ILE A 137 14.25 18.98 -1.62
C ILE A 137 13.94 18.51 -3.05
N ILE A 138 12.65 18.27 -3.36
CA ILE A 138 12.24 17.86 -4.72
C ILE A 138 12.65 18.91 -5.76
N ASP A 139 12.40 20.18 -5.50
CA ASP A 139 12.74 21.27 -6.41
C ASP A 139 14.27 21.43 -6.56
N GLN A 140 15.03 21.15 -5.49
CA GLN A 140 16.50 21.24 -5.49
C GLN A 140 17.18 20.10 -6.25
N VAL A 141 16.78 18.85 -6.02
CA VAL A 141 17.50 17.67 -6.53
C VAL A 141 16.79 16.94 -7.65
N ASN A 142 15.59 17.35 -8.04
CA ASN A 142 14.62 16.65 -8.89
C ASN A 142 13.89 15.48 -8.20
N ILE A 143 12.75 15.07 -8.77
CA ILE A 143 11.88 14.05 -8.16
C ILE A 143 12.50 12.66 -8.10
N TYR A 144 13.34 12.29 -9.06
CA TYR A 144 13.99 10.99 -9.09
C TYR A 144 15.00 10.86 -7.95
N GLU A 145 15.87 11.86 -7.77
CA GLU A 145 16.83 11.86 -6.66
C GLU A 145 16.16 12.06 -5.30
N ALA A 146 15.14 12.92 -5.20
CA ALA A 146 14.37 13.09 -3.97
C ALA A 146 13.69 11.78 -3.54
N THR A 147 13.21 10.99 -4.49
CA THR A 147 12.67 9.65 -4.22
C THR A 147 13.73 8.72 -3.64
N LYS A 148 14.93 8.68 -4.23
CA LYS A 148 16.05 7.89 -3.66
C LYS A 148 16.41 8.33 -2.25
N LEU A 149 16.41 9.64 -1.98
CA LEU A 149 16.70 10.18 -0.65
C LEU A 149 15.63 9.76 0.36
N ALA A 150 14.35 9.80 -0.02
CA ALA A 150 13.25 9.29 0.83
C ALA A 150 13.41 7.78 1.10
N MET A 151 13.70 6.97 0.08
CA MET A 151 13.91 5.53 0.26
C MET A 151 15.10 5.22 1.18
N LYS A 152 16.24 5.90 0.98
CA LYS A 152 17.44 5.74 1.83
C LYS A 152 17.14 6.10 3.29
N GLU A 153 16.39 7.19 3.52
CA GLU A 153 15.94 7.58 4.86
C GLU A 153 15.03 6.51 5.47
N ALA A 154 14.04 6.02 4.73
CA ALA A 154 13.15 4.95 5.19
C ALA A 154 13.94 3.70 5.61
N ILE A 155 14.91 3.27 4.80
CA ILE A 155 15.76 2.11 5.10
C ILE A 155 16.62 2.36 6.34
N SER A 156 17.17 3.57 6.51
CA SER A 156 18.02 3.91 7.65
C SER A 156 17.31 3.86 9.00
N GLN A 157 15.98 4.00 9.01
CA GLN A 157 15.15 3.94 10.22
C GLN A 157 14.78 2.52 10.64
N LEU A 158 15.08 1.50 9.82
CA LEU A 158 14.76 0.12 10.15
C LEU A 158 15.60 -0.37 11.34
N SER A 159 14.94 -1.01 12.30
CA SER A 159 15.61 -1.76 13.36
C SER A 159 14.77 -3.01 13.64
N PRO A 160 15.25 -4.21 13.29
CA PRO A 160 16.59 -4.52 12.79
C PRO A 160 16.88 -4.01 11.37
N GLN A 161 18.17 -3.93 11.00
CA GLN A 161 18.59 -3.59 9.64
C GLN A 161 18.35 -4.77 8.68
N PRO A 162 17.96 -4.51 7.42
CA PRO A 162 17.68 -5.58 6.45
C PRO A 162 18.96 -6.21 5.91
N GLU A 163 18.87 -7.50 5.60
CA GLU A 163 19.89 -8.26 4.89
C GLU A 163 19.75 -8.09 3.37
N HIS A 164 18.53 -7.87 2.87
CA HIS A 164 18.25 -7.66 1.45
C HIS A 164 17.08 -6.70 1.24
N LEU A 165 17.12 -5.95 0.14
CA LEU A 165 16.07 -5.01 -0.25
C LEU A 165 15.31 -5.53 -1.49
N LEU A 166 13.98 -5.53 -1.42
CA LEU A 166 13.10 -5.65 -2.58
C LEU A 166 12.54 -4.25 -2.87
N ILE A 167 12.83 -3.68 -4.04
CA ILE A 167 12.52 -2.27 -4.35
C ILE A 167 11.65 -2.20 -5.61
N ASP A 168 10.58 -1.40 -5.61
CA ASP A 168 9.80 -1.16 -6.83
C ASP A 168 10.59 -0.30 -7.82
N ALA A 169 10.93 -0.89 -8.97
CA ALA A 169 11.48 -0.25 -10.16
C ALA A 169 12.63 0.77 -9.95
N MET A 170 13.44 0.64 -8.89
CA MET A 170 14.55 1.55 -8.58
C MET A 170 15.77 0.82 -7.99
N LYS A 171 16.94 1.44 -8.15
CA LYS A 171 18.21 1.00 -7.55
C LYS A 171 18.78 2.11 -6.67
N LEU A 172 19.25 1.73 -5.49
CA LEU A 172 19.85 2.62 -4.51
C LEU A 172 21.34 2.31 -4.33
N GLU A 173 22.15 3.35 -4.17
CA GLU A 173 23.55 3.19 -3.77
C GLU A 173 23.61 2.99 -2.25
N LEU A 174 23.56 1.73 -1.83
CA LEU A 174 23.64 1.27 -0.44
C LEU A 174 24.49 -0.01 -0.38
N PRO A 175 25.18 -0.28 0.75
CA PRO A 175 25.97 -1.50 0.95
C PRO A 175 25.12 -2.74 1.26
N ILE A 176 23.83 -2.73 0.90
CA ILE A 176 22.87 -3.81 1.14
C ILE A 176 22.50 -4.40 -0.21
N SER A 177 22.46 -5.73 -0.32
CA SER A 177 22.02 -6.40 -1.54
C SER A 177 20.56 -6.04 -1.85
N GLN A 178 20.23 -5.93 -3.13
CA GLN A 178 18.93 -5.45 -3.55
C GLN A 178 18.48 -6.07 -4.86
N THR A 179 17.18 -6.27 -4.99
CA THR A 179 16.50 -6.68 -6.22
C THR A 179 15.49 -5.61 -6.60
N SER A 180 15.66 -5.03 -7.79
CA SER A 180 14.67 -4.13 -8.38
C SER A 180 13.60 -4.97 -9.08
N ILE A 181 12.34 -4.80 -8.71
CA ILE A 181 11.20 -5.54 -9.27
C ILE A 181 10.30 -4.56 -10.01
N ILE A 182 9.93 -4.88 -11.25
CA ILE A 182 8.95 -4.08 -12.00
C ILE A 182 7.56 -4.41 -11.48
N LYS A 183 6.79 -3.40 -11.07
CA LYS A 183 5.47 -3.58 -10.42
C LYS A 183 5.62 -4.42 -9.15
N GLY A 184 6.59 -4.06 -8.32
CA GLY A 184 6.93 -4.78 -7.10
C GLY A 184 5.75 -4.91 -6.15
N ASP A 185 4.91 -3.87 -6.06
CA ASP A 185 3.67 -3.83 -5.26
C ASP A 185 2.66 -4.94 -5.61
N ALA A 186 2.67 -5.42 -6.85
CA ALA A 186 1.82 -6.51 -7.32
C ALA A 186 2.48 -7.89 -7.22
N ASN A 187 3.78 -7.97 -6.93
CA ASN A 187 4.56 -9.20 -7.02
C ASN A 187 5.37 -9.57 -5.77
N SER A 188 5.50 -8.66 -4.80
CA SER A 188 6.17 -8.85 -3.51
C SER A 188 5.27 -8.37 -2.38
N LEU A 189 5.02 -9.23 -1.38
CA LEU A 189 4.25 -8.82 -0.20
C LEU A 189 4.97 -7.74 0.61
N SER A 190 6.30 -7.78 0.67
CA SER A 190 7.08 -6.77 1.37
C SER A 190 6.94 -5.40 0.71
N ILE A 191 7.04 -5.33 -0.64
CA ILE A 191 6.87 -4.07 -1.38
C ILE A 191 5.41 -3.60 -1.26
N ALA A 192 4.42 -4.49 -1.38
CA ALA A 192 3.02 -4.13 -1.20
C ALA A 192 2.74 -3.52 0.18
N ALA A 193 3.34 -4.06 1.24
CA ALA A 193 3.22 -3.52 2.59
C ALA A 193 3.82 -2.11 2.69
N ALA A 194 5.01 -1.89 2.13
CA ALA A 194 5.63 -0.58 2.03
C ALA A 194 4.76 0.42 1.25
N SER A 195 4.18 -0.01 0.12
CA SER A 195 3.26 0.80 -0.69
C SER A 195 2.09 1.31 0.14
N ILE A 196 1.46 0.43 0.93
CA ILE A 196 0.33 0.80 1.79
C ILE A 196 0.77 1.75 2.91
N VAL A 197 1.90 1.49 3.57
CA VAL A 197 2.44 2.39 4.61
C VAL A 197 2.70 3.77 4.05
N ALA A 198 3.40 3.86 2.92
CA ALA A 198 3.69 5.14 2.26
C ALA A 198 2.39 5.86 1.85
N LYS A 199 1.44 5.12 1.25
CA LYS A 199 0.15 5.66 0.78
C LYS A 199 -0.69 6.23 1.92
N VAL A 200 -0.91 5.48 2.99
CA VAL A 200 -1.72 5.92 4.13
C VAL A 200 -1.06 7.12 4.81
N THR A 201 0.26 7.07 5.01
CA THR A 201 1.02 8.19 5.61
C THR A 201 0.88 9.45 4.78
N ARG A 202 1.04 9.35 3.46
CA ARG A 202 0.93 10.52 2.58
C ARG A 202 -0.50 11.05 2.49
N ASP A 203 -1.49 10.18 2.38
CA ASP A 203 -2.88 10.61 2.29
C ASP A 203 -3.32 11.34 3.57
N GLU A 204 -2.86 10.90 4.75
CA GLU A 204 -3.14 11.60 6.01
C GLU A 204 -2.48 12.98 6.04
N LEU A 205 -1.21 13.08 5.63
CA LEU A 205 -0.52 14.37 5.54
C LEU A 205 -1.20 15.33 4.56
N MET A 206 -1.71 14.83 3.43
CA MET A 206 -2.43 15.66 2.46
C MET A 206 -3.78 16.16 2.99
N LYS A 207 -4.46 15.42 3.88
CA LYS A 207 -5.67 15.92 4.56
C LYS A 207 -5.31 17.06 5.51
N GLU A 208 -4.21 16.93 6.25
CA GLU A 208 -3.75 17.99 7.13
C GLU A 208 -3.40 19.26 6.34
N TYR A 209 -2.76 19.12 5.17
CA TYR A 209 -2.54 20.26 4.28
C TYR A 209 -3.82 20.86 3.71
N ASP A 210 -4.90 20.09 3.52
CA ASP A 210 -6.19 20.63 3.10
C ASP A 210 -6.82 21.53 4.18
N ASN A 211 -6.59 21.21 5.47
CA ASN A 211 -7.01 22.06 6.58
C ASN A 211 -6.19 23.36 6.64
N GLN A 212 -4.87 23.27 6.43
CA GLN A 212 -3.96 24.43 6.48
C GLN A 212 -4.09 25.33 5.25
N TYR A 213 -4.35 24.74 4.08
CA TYR A 213 -4.48 25.41 2.79
C TYR A 213 -5.79 25.00 2.12
N PRO A 214 -6.94 25.52 2.59
CA PRO A 214 -8.24 25.16 2.04
C PRO A 214 -8.42 25.71 0.62
N GLY A 215 -9.23 25.02 -0.19
CA GLY A 215 -9.61 25.45 -1.54
C GLY A 215 -8.90 24.76 -2.70
N TYR A 216 -7.98 23.82 -2.42
CA TYR A 216 -7.26 23.03 -3.43
C TYR A 216 -7.73 21.58 -3.52
N ASP A 217 -8.66 21.14 -2.65
CA ASP A 217 -9.22 19.78 -2.59
C ASP A 217 -8.16 18.69 -2.32
N PHE A 218 -7.17 19.00 -1.48
CA PHE A 218 -6.02 18.11 -1.21
C PHE A 218 -6.43 16.79 -0.56
N THR A 219 -7.51 16.77 0.22
CA THR A 219 -8.08 15.53 0.77
C THR A 219 -8.50 14.55 -0.33
N ALA A 220 -9.12 15.04 -1.41
CA ALA A 220 -9.62 14.20 -2.48
C ALA A 220 -8.54 13.88 -3.51
N ASN A 221 -7.75 14.88 -3.91
CA ASN A 221 -6.80 14.77 -5.00
C ASN A 221 -5.36 14.49 -4.56
N ALA A 222 -5.04 14.50 -3.27
CA ALA A 222 -3.71 14.23 -2.72
C ALA A 222 -2.57 15.05 -3.37
N GLY A 223 -2.87 16.27 -3.82
CA GLY A 223 -1.91 17.16 -4.50
C GLY A 223 -1.74 16.91 -5.99
N TYR A 224 -2.43 15.94 -6.60
CA TYR A 224 -2.42 15.75 -8.07
C TYR A 224 -3.12 16.92 -8.76
N GLY A 225 -2.63 17.30 -9.95
CA GLY A 225 -3.15 18.43 -10.75
C GLY A 225 -4.52 18.16 -11.39
N THR A 226 -5.53 17.92 -10.57
CA THR A 226 -6.93 17.78 -11.00
C THR A 226 -7.52 19.15 -11.33
N ALA A 227 -8.64 19.19 -12.05
CA ALA A 227 -9.31 20.45 -12.41
C ALA A 227 -9.56 21.38 -11.20
N LYS A 228 -10.00 20.82 -10.06
CA LYS A 228 -10.21 21.57 -8.82
C LYS A 228 -8.91 22.12 -8.21
N HIS A 229 -7.82 21.36 -8.29
CA HIS A 229 -6.51 21.82 -7.81
C HIS A 229 -6.02 23.00 -8.66
N LEU A 230 -6.14 22.89 -9.99
CA LEU A 230 -5.75 23.97 -10.91
C LEU A 230 -6.61 25.23 -10.71
N GLU A 231 -7.91 25.07 -10.51
CA GLU A 231 -8.82 26.17 -10.15
C GLU A 231 -8.40 26.85 -8.83
N GLY A 232 -8.02 26.07 -7.82
CA GLY A 232 -7.46 26.58 -6.57
C GLY A 232 -6.18 27.39 -6.79
N LEU A 233 -5.26 26.89 -7.62
CA LEU A 233 -4.02 27.58 -8.00
C LEU A 233 -4.30 28.92 -8.72
N GLU A 234 -5.29 28.98 -9.60
CA GLU A 234 -5.69 30.21 -10.29
C GLU A 234 -6.30 31.23 -9.33
N LYS A 235 -7.19 30.79 -8.43
CA LYS A 235 -7.95 31.68 -7.53
C LYS A 235 -7.15 32.15 -6.31
N LEU A 236 -6.38 31.25 -5.71
CA LEU A 236 -5.73 31.44 -4.41
C LEU A 236 -4.21 31.58 -4.54
N GLY A 237 -3.63 31.17 -5.68
CA GLY A 237 -2.19 31.21 -5.92
C GLY A 237 -1.46 29.97 -5.41
N VAL A 238 -0.12 30.04 -5.47
CA VAL A 238 0.78 28.95 -5.04
C VAL A 238 0.98 29.01 -3.52
N THR A 239 0.91 27.86 -2.86
CA THR A 239 1.19 27.71 -1.41
C THR A 239 2.61 27.19 -1.15
N PRO A 240 3.13 27.28 0.09
CA PRO A 240 4.47 26.80 0.43
C PRO A 240 4.75 25.32 0.13
N ILE A 241 3.72 24.48 0.02
CA ILE A 241 3.86 23.04 -0.22
C ILE A 241 3.88 22.67 -1.72
N HIS A 242 3.69 23.63 -2.62
CA HIS A 242 3.74 23.37 -4.05
C HIS A 242 5.19 23.20 -4.54
N ARG A 243 5.36 22.33 -5.53
CA ARG A 243 6.64 22.03 -6.18
C ARG A 243 6.85 23.04 -7.30
N THR A 244 7.70 24.03 -7.04
CA THR A 244 7.92 25.15 -7.95
C THR A 244 8.72 24.76 -9.18
N SER A 245 9.33 23.57 -9.21
CA SER A 245 10.01 23.04 -10.40
C SER A 245 9.06 22.28 -11.35
N PHE A 246 7.80 22.01 -10.96
CA PHE A 246 6.83 21.24 -11.74
C PHE A 246 5.92 22.15 -12.55
N GLU A 247 5.60 21.79 -13.79
CA GLU A 247 4.50 22.44 -14.51
C GLU A 247 3.14 21.98 -13.96
N PRO A 248 2.12 22.86 -13.89
CA PRO A 248 2.12 24.28 -14.32
C PRO A 248 2.60 25.28 -13.24
N VAL A 249 2.97 24.82 -12.04
CA VAL A 249 3.35 25.69 -10.91
C VAL A 249 4.55 26.58 -11.29
N LYS A 250 5.57 26.00 -11.93
CA LYS A 250 6.78 26.70 -12.39
C LYS A 250 6.46 27.96 -13.20
N THR A 251 5.55 27.84 -14.17
CA THR A 251 5.09 28.97 -14.98
C THR A 251 4.41 30.05 -14.13
N LEU A 252 3.55 29.66 -13.18
CA LEU A 252 2.84 30.58 -12.29
C LEU A 252 3.77 31.38 -11.36
N VAL A 253 4.84 30.76 -10.84
CA VAL A 253 5.79 31.46 -9.97
C VAL A 253 6.70 32.40 -10.77
N SER A 254 7.00 32.06 -12.02
CA SER A 254 7.88 32.85 -12.88
C SER A 254 7.19 34.13 -13.36
N THR A 255 5.94 34.03 -13.82
CA THR A 255 5.14 35.19 -14.25
C THR A 255 4.79 36.18 -13.13
N LYS A 256 4.85 35.76 -11.86
CA LYS A 256 4.70 36.67 -10.70
C LYS A 256 5.98 37.43 -10.36
N LYS A 257 7.17 36.97 -10.77
CA LYS A 257 8.43 37.69 -10.56
C LYS A 257 8.65 38.79 -11.60
N ASP A 258 8.04 38.65 -12.77
CA ASP A 258 8.13 39.60 -13.89
C ASP A 258 7.04 40.69 -13.88
N LYS A 259 6.19 40.73 -12.83
CA LYS A 259 5.16 41.75 -12.58
C LYS A 259 5.45 42.51 -11.31
#